data_AF-A0A6J0LF93-F1
#
_entry.id   AF-A0A6J0LF93-F1
#
_cell.length_a   1.000
_cell.length_b   1.000
_cell.length_c   1.000
_cell.angle_alpha   90.00
_cell.angle_beta   90.00
_cell.angle_gamma   90.00
#
_symmetry.space_group_name_H-M   'P 1'
#
loop_
_entity.id
_entity.type
_entity.pdbx_description
1 polymer ?
#
loop_
_entity_poly.entity_id
_entity_poly.type
_entity_poly.pdbx_seq_one_letter_code
_entity_poly.pdbx_strand_id
1 'polypeptide(L)'
;MESQEKIGDIGSFHEDVDMDDPGNWKKTEQRMRDYLVEKGPPTRPSVDYLFPRDDIERCFPYSCYTRRMSNGEKQDMRWLKKSETLDKNLEEVINKEKKHWRDVMLKIIAVVKTLAKRNLAFRGDDEKVSDPNSGNFLAFIKMIGGFEEVMKEHIRQVDKGETQYYYLSHKIQNELIELLANEIRMLQRAGDFF
;
A
#
# COMPACT_ATOMS: atom_id res chain seq x y z
N MET A 1 -35.71 24.53 -48.23
CA MET A 1 -36.23 23.81 -47.05
C MET A 1 -35.03 23.29 -46.30
N GLU A 2 -34.68 24.04 -45.25
CA GLU A 2 -33.61 23.73 -44.31
C GLU A 2 -34.05 22.54 -43.47
N SER A 3 -33.39 21.40 -43.63
CA SER A 3 -33.59 20.23 -42.79
C SER A 3 -32.75 20.41 -41.54
N GLN A 4 -33.37 20.95 -40.48
CA GLN A 4 -32.82 20.89 -39.13
C GLN A 4 -32.67 19.43 -38.71
N GLU A 5 -31.44 18.91 -38.72
CA GLU A 5 -31.13 17.61 -38.16
C GLU A 5 -31.00 17.74 -36.64
N LYS A 6 -31.74 16.89 -35.94
CA LYS A 6 -32.10 17.00 -34.52
C LYS A 6 -30.87 17.00 -33.60
N ILE A 7 -30.68 18.12 -32.91
CA ILE A 7 -29.98 18.21 -31.62
C ILE A 7 -30.84 17.44 -30.61
N GLY A 8 -30.56 16.16 -30.40
CA GLY A 8 -31.43 15.35 -29.55
C GLY A 8 -30.95 13.93 -29.33
N ASP A 9 -29.67 13.73 -29.01
CA ASP A 9 -29.23 12.47 -28.38
C ASP A 9 -27.87 12.53 -27.66
N ILE A 10 -27.44 13.73 -27.23
CA ILE A 10 -26.20 13.87 -26.44
C ILE A 10 -26.51 13.84 -24.94
N GLY A 11 -27.71 14.25 -24.52
CA GLY A 11 -28.09 14.39 -23.12
C GLY A 11 -28.24 13.09 -22.31
N SER A 12 -28.28 11.91 -22.94
CA SER A 12 -28.64 10.64 -22.28
C SER A 12 -27.45 9.84 -21.72
N PHE A 13 -26.20 10.26 -21.96
CA PHE A 13 -25.00 9.60 -21.44
C PHE A 13 -24.43 10.24 -20.16
N HIS A 14 -24.98 11.39 -19.76
CA HIS A 14 -24.26 12.36 -18.92
C HIS A 14 -24.53 12.30 -17.42
N GLU A 15 -25.41 11.42 -16.93
CA GLU A 15 -25.73 11.39 -15.49
C GLU A 15 -24.83 10.47 -14.65
N ASP A 16 -24.12 9.51 -15.25
CA ASP A 16 -23.47 8.43 -14.48
C ASP A 16 -21.92 8.44 -14.46
N VAL A 17 -21.26 9.31 -15.24
CA VAL A 17 -19.78 9.34 -15.31
C VAL A 17 -19.24 10.72 -14.94
N ASP A 18 -18.52 10.76 -13.82
CA ASP A 18 -17.76 11.93 -13.41
C ASP A 18 -16.63 12.22 -14.42
N MET A 19 -16.85 13.21 -15.27
CA MET A 19 -15.88 13.68 -16.26
C MET A 19 -14.72 14.46 -15.63
N ASP A 20 -14.86 14.83 -14.35
CA ASP A 20 -13.84 15.52 -13.58
C ASP A 20 -12.85 14.62 -12.85
N ASP A 21 -13.16 13.33 -12.74
CA ASP A 21 -12.27 12.33 -12.19
C ASP A 21 -11.92 11.23 -13.21
N PRO A 22 -10.70 11.24 -13.78
CA PRO A 22 -10.30 10.23 -14.75
C PRO A 22 -10.23 8.81 -14.17
N GLY A 23 -10.25 8.65 -12.84
CA GLY A 23 -10.34 7.34 -12.19
C GLY A 23 -11.71 6.66 -12.38
N ASN A 24 -12.75 7.42 -12.71
CA ASN A 24 -14.10 6.91 -12.98
C ASN A 24 -14.35 6.58 -14.46
N TRP A 25 -13.39 6.90 -15.34
CA TRP A 25 -13.50 6.67 -16.77
C TRP A 25 -13.34 5.18 -17.06
N LYS A 26 -14.45 4.46 -17.22
CA LYS A 26 -14.45 3.01 -17.52
C LYS A 26 -13.68 2.68 -18.80
N LYS A 27 -14.33 2.77 -19.95
CA LYS A 27 -13.68 2.64 -21.26
C LYS A 27 -13.68 4.01 -21.92
N THR A 28 -12.56 4.38 -22.51
CA THR A 28 -12.45 5.66 -23.23
C THR A 28 -13.17 5.57 -24.57
N GLU A 29 -14.48 5.78 -24.53
CA GLU A 29 -15.35 5.84 -25.71
C GLU A 29 -15.04 7.09 -26.56
N GLN A 30 -15.31 7.00 -27.86
CA GLN A 30 -15.02 8.08 -28.81
C GLN A 30 -15.72 9.38 -28.42
N ARG A 31 -16.97 9.31 -27.95
CA ARG A 31 -17.74 10.47 -27.48
C ARG A 31 -17.06 11.21 -26.32
N MET A 32 -16.42 10.48 -25.40
CA MET A 32 -15.66 11.08 -24.30
C MET A 32 -14.39 11.78 -24.81
N ARG A 33 -13.75 11.25 -25.86
CA ARG A 33 -12.60 11.91 -26.50
C ARG A 33 -13.02 13.21 -27.17
N ASP A 34 -14.11 13.17 -27.93
CA ASP A 34 -14.64 14.34 -28.63
C ASP A 34 -15.01 15.45 -27.62
N TYR A 35 -15.64 15.07 -26.49
CA TYR A 35 -15.93 15.98 -25.37
C TYR A 35 -14.65 16.61 -24.76
N LEU A 36 -13.61 15.81 -24.50
CA LEU A 36 -12.36 16.32 -23.93
C LEU A 36 -11.62 17.26 -24.90
N VAL A 37 -11.72 17.00 -26.21
CA VAL A 37 -11.18 17.90 -27.24
C VAL A 37 -11.97 19.21 -27.29
N GLU A 38 -13.30 19.14 -27.20
CA GLU A 38 -14.18 20.32 -27.21
C GLU A 38 -13.99 21.21 -25.98
N LYS A 39 -13.96 20.63 -24.77
CA LYS A 39 -13.76 21.39 -23.52
C LYS A 39 -12.33 21.92 -23.34
N GLY A 40 -11.36 21.25 -23.95
CA GLY A 40 -9.96 21.60 -23.84
C GLY A 40 -9.33 21.20 -22.49
N PRO A 41 -8.11 21.67 -22.20
CA PRO A 41 -7.40 21.33 -20.97
C PRO A 41 -8.18 21.76 -19.72
N PRO A 42 -8.14 20.98 -18.62
CA PRO A 42 -8.82 21.34 -17.39
C PRO A 42 -8.29 22.66 -16.81
N THR A 43 -9.18 23.42 -16.19
CA THR A 43 -8.80 24.64 -15.47
C THR A 43 -7.96 24.27 -14.25
N ARG A 44 -6.79 24.91 -14.11
CA ARG A 44 -5.89 24.65 -12.99
C ARG A 44 -6.25 25.46 -11.76
N PRO A 45 -5.96 24.94 -10.56
CA PRO A 45 -5.91 25.77 -9.35
C PRO A 45 -4.89 26.91 -9.50
N SER A 46 -5.09 28.00 -8.76
CA SER A 46 -4.13 29.11 -8.67
C SER A 46 -2.74 28.64 -8.22
N VAL A 47 -1.69 29.38 -8.58
CA VAL A 47 -0.32 29.13 -8.09
C VAL A 47 -0.26 29.17 -6.56
N ASP A 48 -1.10 30.02 -5.94
CA ASP A 48 -1.20 30.19 -4.49
C ASP A 48 -2.10 29.14 -3.82
N TYR A 49 -2.62 28.18 -4.58
CA TYR A 49 -3.49 27.14 -4.03
C TYR A 49 -2.73 26.21 -3.09
N LEU A 50 -3.22 26.10 -1.86
CA LEU A 50 -2.69 25.18 -0.86
C LEU A 50 -3.29 23.80 -1.06
N PHE A 51 -2.49 22.88 -1.61
CA PHE A 51 -2.91 21.50 -1.79
C PHE A 51 -3.03 20.78 -0.44
N PRO A 52 -4.09 19.96 -0.24
CA PRO A 52 -4.19 19.09 0.92
C PRO A 52 -2.95 18.21 1.07
N ARG A 53 -2.52 18.01 2.31
CA ARG A 53 -1.35 17.20 2.66
C ARG A 53 -1.80 15.88 3.28
N ASP A 54 -1.05 14.82 3.02
CA ASP A 54 -1.22 13.53 3.70
C ASP A 54 -0.62 13.56 5.12
N ASP A 55 -0.76 12.46 5.86
CA ASP A 55 -0.25 12.30 7.23
C ASP A 55 1.29 12.43 7.34
N ILE A 56 2.00 12.43 6.20
CA ILE A 56 3.46 12.56 6.09
C ILE A 56 3.81 13.91 5.41
N GLU A 57 2.88 14.86 5.43
CA GLU A 57 2.97 16.21 4.86
C GLU A 57 3.24 16.29 3.34
N ARG A 58 3.13 15.17 2.62
CA ARG A 58 3.29 15.12 1.17
C ARG A 58 2.02 15.64 0.50
N CYS A 59 2.18 16.33 -0.61
CA CYS A 59 1.09 16.80 -1.44
C CYS A 59 1.47 16.70 -2.91
N PHE A 60 0.51 16.97 -3.79
CA PHE A 60 0.76 17.23 -5.20
C PHE A 60 1.00 18.75 -5.36
N PRO A 61 2.24 19.26 -5.27
CA PRO A 61 2.50 20.69 -5.35
C PRO A 61 2.27 21.23 -6.77
N TYR A 62 2.13 22.55 -6.87
CA TYR A 62 1.97 23.23 -8.17
C TYR A 62 3.13 22.93 -9.15
N SER A 63 4.33 22.64 -8.64
CA SER A 63 5.48 22.26 -9.46
C SER A 63 5.27 20.96 -10.26
N CYS A 64 4.37 20.06 -9.84
CA CYS A 64 4.06 18.83 -10.56
C CYS A 64 3.38 19.05 -11.91
N TYR A 65 2.82 20.24 -12.17
CA TYR A 65 2.29 20.62 -13.48
C TYR A 65 3.37 20.94 -14.51
N THR A 66 4.65 20.96 -14.14
CA THR A 66 5.76 21.26 -15.04
C THR A 66 6.77 20.11 -15.04
N ARG A 67 7.06 19.57 -16.22
CA ARG A 67 8.09 18.55 -16.41
C ARG A 67 9.39 19.21 -16.88
N ARG A 68 10.52 18.87 -16.25
CA ARG A 68 11.85 19.25 -16.76
C ARG A 68 12.38 18.16 -17.69
N MET A 69 12.79 18.55 -18.88
CA MET A 69 13.35 17.67 -19.91
C MET A 69 14.87 17.55 -19.74
N SER A 70 15.48 16.52 -20.34
CA SER A 70 16.93 16.27 -20.26
C SER A 70 17.78 17.38 -20.88
N ASN A 71 17.22 18.09 -21.87
CA ASN A 71 17.82 19.28 -22.50
C ASN A 71 17.66 20.57 -21.66
N GLY A 72 17.07 20.49 -20.46
CA GLY A 72 16.86 21.63 -19.55
C GLY A 72 15.57 22.42 -19.79
N GLU A 73 14.82 22.14 -20.84
CA GLU A 73 13.54 22.79 -21.11
C GLU A 73 12.47 22.39 -20.09
N LYS A 74 11.53 23.31 -19.84
CA LYS A 74 10.36 23.06 -18.98
C LYS A 74 9.13 22.89 -19.87
N GLN A 75 8.53 21.71 -19.81
CA GLN A 75 7.29 21.39 -20.49
C GLN A 75 6.11 21.52 -19.53
N ASP A 76 5.12 22.33 -19.92
CA ASP A 76 3.90 22.52 -19.16
C ASP A 76 2.89 21.39 -19.40
N MET A 77 2.49 20.67 -18.36
CA MET A 77 1.59 19.52 -18.43
C MET A 77 0.12 19.95 -18.30
N ARG A 78 -0.39 20.70 -19.27
CA ARG A 78 -1.74 21.33 -19.22
C ARG A 78 -2.88 20.33 -19.07
N TRP A 79 -2.68 19.13 -19.59
CA TRP A 79 -3.67 18.04 -19.55
C TRP A 79 -3.59 17.18 -18.28
N LEU A 80 -2.68 17.48 -17.36
CA LEU A 80 -2.55 16.71 -16.12
C LEU A 80 -3.75 16.97 -15.21
N LYS A 81 -4.49 15.92 -14.89
CA LYS A 81 -5.66 15.95 -14.02
C LYS A 81 -5.42 15.01 -12.84
N LYS A 82 -5.75 15.47 -11.64
CA LYS A 82 -5.70 14.64 -10.43
C LYS A 82 -6.95 13.73 -10.43
N SER A 83 -6.78 12.47 -10.04
CA SER A 83 -7.89 11.54 -9.85
C SER A 83 -8.07 11.25 -8.37
N GLU A 84 -9.20 11.68 -7.80
CA GLU A 84 -9.49 11.39 -6.40
C GLU A 84 -9.82 9.91 -6.18
N THR A 85 -10.52 9.28 -7.13
CA THR A 85 -10.93 7.88 -7.05
C THR A 85 -9.73 6.94 -7.18
N LEU A 86 -8.80 7.23 -8.10
CA LEU A 86 -7.57 6.44 -8.22
C LEU A 86 -6.70 6.57 -6.97
N ASP A 87 -6.57 7.78 -6.44
CA ASP A 87 -5.83 8.03 -5.19
C ASP A 87 -6.44 7.23 -4.03
N LYS A 88 -7.77 7.27 -3.86
CA LYS A 88 -8.48 6.50 -2.81
C LYS A 88 -8.35 4.98 -2.99
N ASN A 89 -8.50 4.47 -4.21
CA ASN A 89 -8.36 3.04 -4.48
C ASN A 89 -6.94 2.54 -4.20
N LEU A 90 -5.93 3.32 -4.60
CA LEU A 90 -4.54 3.02 -4.32
C LEU A 90 -4.26 3.05 -2.81
N GLU A 91 -4.78 4.05 -2.11
CA GLU A 91 -4.67 4.15 -0.66
C GLU A 91 -5.33 2.96 0.05
N GLU A 92 -6.50 2.50 -0.41
CA GLU A 92 -7.17 1.32 0.14
C GLU A 92 -6.33 0.06 -0.04
N VAL A 93 -5.72 -0.15 -1.21
CA VAL A 93 -4.81 -1.28 -1.47
C VAL A 93 -3.60 -1.22 -0.54
N ILE A 94 -2.95 -0.07 -0.45
CA ILE A 94 -1.81 0.15 0.45
C ILE A 94 -2.21 -0.12 1.91
N ASN A 95 -3.38 0.34 2.33
CA ASN A 95 -3.86 0.15 3.69
C ASN A 95 -4.21 -1.32 3.99
N LYS A 96 -4.75 -2.06 3.00
CA LYS A 96 -4.97 -3.51 3.11
C LYS A 96 -3.65 -4.26 3.27
N GLU A 97 -2.64 -3.93 2.46
CA GLU A 97 -1.30 -4.53 2.59
C GLU A 97 -0.64 -4.20 3.93
N LYS A 98 -0.67 -2.93 4.34
CA LYS A 98 -0.18 -2.50 5.67
C LYS A 98 -0.85 -3.28 6.79
N LYS A 99 -2.17 -3.46 6.73
CA LYS A 99 -2.93 -4.22 7.72
C LYS A 99 -2.49 -5.69 7.72
N HIS A 100 -2.39 -6.32 6.55
CA HIS A 100 -1.92 -7.70 6.44
C HIS A 100 -0.53 -7.89 7.07
N TRP A 101 0.45 -7.05 6.72
CA TRP A 101 1.80 -7.14 7.29
C TRP A 101 1.84 -6.85 8.78
N ARG A 102 1.05 -5.89 9.27
CA ARG A 102 0.90 -5.62 10.70
C ARG A 102 0.34 -6.83 11.43
N ASP A 103 -0.67 -7.47 10.86
CA ASP A 103 -1.27 -8.66 11.43
C ASP A 103 -0.23 -9.80 11.49
N VAL A 104 0.49 -10.10 10.40
CA VAL A 104 1.59 -11.10 10.39
C VAL A 104 2.62 -10.81 11.49
N MET A 105 3.07 -9.56 11.60
CA MET A 105 4.06 -9.14 12.60
C MET A 105 3.56 -9.35 14.04
N LEU A 106 2.30 -9.05 14.32
CA LEU A 106 1.72 -9.25 15.65
C LEU A 106 1.74 -10.73 16.05
N LYS A 107 1.44 -11.66 15.13
CA LYS A 107 1.50 -13.10 15.39
C LYS A 107 2.94 -13.55 15.64
N ILE A 108 3.90 -13.09 14.83
CA ILE A 108 5.32 -13.39 15.01
C ILE A 108 5.81 -12.93 16.39
N ILE A 109 5.53 -11.68 16.77
CA ILE A 109 5.91 -11.15 18.09
C ILE A 109 5.25 -11.94 19.22
N ALA A 110 4.00 -12.37 19.06
CA ALA A 110 3.31 -13.20 20.05
C ALA A 110 4.02 -14.55 20.24
N VAL A 111 4.46 -15.19 19.16
CA VAL A 111 5.26 -16.43 19.20
C VAL A 111 6.58 -16.18 19.92
N VAL A 112 7.33 -15.13 19.55
CA VAL A 112 8.62 -14.79 20.17
C VAL A 112 8.47 -14.56 21.68
N LYS A 113 7.47 -13.77 22.08
CA LYS A 113 7.17 -13.52 23.50
C LYS A 113 6.81 -14.81 24.25
N THR A 114 6.07 -15.72 23.62
CA THR A 114 5.66 -16.98 24.25
C THR A 114 6.84 -17.92 24.46
N LEU A 115 7.71 -18.05 23.46
CA LEU A 115 8.93 -18.86 23.54
C LEU A 115 9.89 -18.33 24.62
N ALA A 116 10.14 -17.01 24.63
CA ALA A 116 10.98 -16.37 25.63
C ALA A 116 10.45 -16.59 27.06
N LYS A 117 9.14 -16.35 27.28
CA LYS A 117 8.52 -16.51 28.61
C LYS A 117 8.57 -17.95 29.12
N ARG A 118 8.54 -18.93 28.23
CA ARG A 118 8.56 -20.37 28.57
C ARG A 118 9.96 -20.97 28.53
N ASN A 119 10.99 -20.16 28.25
CA ASN A 119 12.38 -20.60 28.04
C ASN A 119 12.50 -21.75 27.01
N LEU A 120 11.68 -21.68 25.94
CA LEU A 120 11.72 -22.66 24.87
C LEU A 120 12.74 -22.24 23.81
N ALA A 121 13.49 -23.21 23.29
CA ALA A 121 14.41 -22.98 22.18
C ALA A 121 13.63 -22.46 20.95
N PHE A 122 14.13 -21.41 20.32
CA PHE A 122 13.48 -20.82 19.13
C PHE A 122 13.78 -21.63 17.87
N ARG A 123 15.00 -22.16 17.79
CA ARG A 123 15.57 -22.83 16.62
C ARG A 123 15.59 -24.34 16.79
N GLY A 124 15.62 -25.03 15.66
CA GLY A 124 15.92 -26.45 15.51
C GLY A 124 17.02 -26.58 14.45
N ASP A 125 17.25 -27.80 13.97
CA ASP A 125 18.33 -28.07 13.01
C ASP A 125 18.05 -27.52 11.60
N ASP A 126 16.78 -27.34 11.24
CA ASP A 126 16.34 -26.84 9.93
C ASP A 126 15.59 -25.49 9.98
N GLU A 127 15.88 -24.63 8.99
CA GLU A 127 15.26 -23.30 8.80
C GLU A 127 14.07 -23.30 7.82
N LYS A 128 13.78 -24.43 7.18
CA LYS A 128 12.68 -24.51 6.21
C LYS A 128 11.36 -24.58 6.94
N VAL A 129 10.42 -23.73 6.51
CA VAL A 129 9.05 -23.78 7.04
C VAL A 129 8.53 -25.18 6.83
N SER A 130 8.47 -25.76 5.63
CA SER A 130 7.88 -27.11 5.43
C SER A 130 8.53 -28.31 6.16
N ASP A 131 9.65 -28.19 6.87
CA ASP A 131 10.36 -29.35 7.45
C ASP A 131 9.74 -29.82 8.79
N PRO A 132 9.54 -31.14 9.01
CA PRO A 132 9.17 -31.69 10.32
C PRO A 132 10.15 -31.36 11.45
N ASN A 133 11.44 -31.18 11.14
CA ASN A 133 12.50 -30.87 12.13
C ASN A 133 12.70 -29.37 12.36
N SER A 134 11.77 -28.54 11.85
CA SER A 134 11.82 -27.09 12.03
C SER A 134 11.72 -26.72 13.52
N GLY A 135 12.52 -25.73 13.97
CA GLY A 135 12.51 -25.25 15.35
C GLY A 135 11.14 -24.81 15.87
N ASN A 136 10.99 -24.71 17.20
CA ASN A 136 9.69 -24.40 17.82
C ASN A 136 9.04 -23.11 17.28
N PHE A 137 9.85 -22.11 16.89
CA PHE A 137 9.34 -20.90 16.25
C PHE A 137 8.53 -21.21 14.98
N LEU A 138 9.12 -21.97 14.05
CA LEU A 138 8.46 -22.34 12.80
C LEU A 138 7.27 -23.29 13.03
N ALA A 139 7.38 -24.18 14.01
CA ALA A 139 6.28 -25.07 14.41
C ALA A 139 5.05 -24.28 14.89
N PHE A 140 5.23 -23.26 15.74
CA PHE A 140 4.14 -22.38 16.17
C PHE A 140 3.58 -21.55 15.03
N ILE A 141 4.42 -21.03 14.13
CA ILE A 141 3.98 -20.27 12.96
C ILE A 141 3.10 -21.12 12.04
N LYS A 142 3.50 -22.36 11.73
CA LYS A 142 2.66 -23.33 11.02
C LYS A 142 1.35 -23.58 11.70
N MET A 143 1.38 -23.80 13.02
CA MET A 143 0.19 -24.06 13.81
C MET A 143 -0.82 -22.92 13.67
N ILE A 144 -0.37 -21.66 13.79
CA ILE A 144 -1.23 -20.49 13.60
C ILE A 144 -1.75 -20.41 12.15
N GLY A 145 -0.90 -20.70 11.16
CA GLY A 145 -1.31 -20.81 9.75
C GLY A 145 -2.35 -21.89 9.47
N GLY A 146 -2.51 -22.89 10.35
CA GLY A 146 -3.60 -23.85 10.28
C GLY A 146 -4.97 -23.27 10.65
N PHE A 147 -5.01 -22.16 11.39
CA PHE A 147 -6.25 -21.55 11.88
C PHE A 147 -6.54 -20.16 11.29
N GLU A 148 -5.51 -19.43 10.86
CA GLU A 148 -5.63 -18.05 10.39
C GLU A 148 -5.21 -17.89 8.94
N GLU A 149 -6.11 -17.37 8.10
CA GLU A 149 -5.84 -17.14 6.67
C GLU A 149 -4.67 -16.17 6.43
N VAL A 150 -4.46 -15.18 7.32
CA VAL A 150 -3.33 -14.23 7.21
C VAL A 150 -1.98 -14.96 7.30
N MET A 151 -1.82 -15.83 8.29
CA MET A 151 -0.56 -16.57 8.47
C MET A 151 -0.40 -17.69 7.46
N LYS A 152 -1.52 -18.31 7.04
CA LYS A 152 -1.55 -19.30 5.97
C LYS A 152 -1.06 -18.74 4.64
N GLU A 153 -1.57 -17.58 4.26
CA GLU A 153 -1.16 -16.90 3.04
C GLU A 153 0.30 -16.48 3.11
N HIS A 154 0.74 -15.96 4.26
CA HIS A 154 2.15 -15.63 4.48
C HIS A 154 3.06 -16.85 4.25
N ILE A 155 2.76 -17.99 4.87
CA ILE A 155 3.51 -19.25 4.67
C ILE A 155 3.53 -19.67 3.20
N ARG A 156 2.37 -19.61 2.52
CA ARG A 156 2.26 -19.92 1.08
C ARG A 156 3.19 -19.05 0.23
N GLN A 157 3.29 -17.75 0.53
CA GLN A 157 4.17 -16.82 -0.18
C GLN A 157 5.65 -17.12 0.07
N VAL A 158 6.02 -17.52 1.30
CA VAL A 158 7.38 -17.97 1.64
C VAL A 158 7.75 -19.21 0.84
N ASP A 159 6.90 -20.24 0.85
CA ASP A 159 7.19 -21.53 0.23
C ASP A 159 7.33 -21.42 -1.30
N LYS A 160 6.57 -20.51 -1.93
CA LYS A 160 6.67 -20.25 -3.37
C LYS A 160 7.78 -19.27 -3.77
N GLY A 161 8.46 -18.64 -2.81
CA GLY A 161 9.45 -17.60 -3.07
C GLY A 161 8.85 -16.33 -3.70
N GLU A 162 7.55 -16.08 -3.50
CA GLU A 162 6.84 -14.90 -4.01
C GLU A 162 7.24 -13.63 -3.24
N THR A 163 7.64 -13.78 -1.98
CA THR A 163 8.11 -12.67 -1.13
C THR A 163 9.61 -12.78 -0.85
N GLN A 164 10.31 -11.66 -1.02
CA GLN A 164 11.72 -11.52 -0.65
C GLN A 164 11.90 -11.37 0.88
N TYR A 165 10.88 -10.90 1.58
CA TYR A 165 10.92 -10.56 3.01
C TYR A 165 9.85 -11.34 3.77
N TYR A 166 10.19 -12.53 4.22
CA TYR A 166 9.24 -13.44 4.86
C TYR A 166 9.19 -13.33 6.39
N TYR A 167 9.98 -12.49 7.06
CA TYR A 167 9.96 -12.33 8.54
C TYR A 167 10.12 -13.61 9.39
N LEU A 168 10.41 -14.76 8.76
CA LEU A 168 10.62 -16.05 9.42
C LEU A 168 12.09 -16.48 9.46
N SER A 169 13.00 -15.72 8.83
CA SER A 169 14.43 -16.05 8.77
C SER A 169 15.10 -15.94 10.13
N HIS A 170 16.21 -16.67 10.31
CA HIS A 170 17.02 -16.60 11.53
C HIS A 170 17.52 -15.17 11.84
N LYS A 171 17.77 -14.36 10.81
CA LYS A 171 18.21 -12.97 10.94
C LYS A 171 17.14 -12.12 11.63
N ILE A 172 15.90 -12.21 11.14
CA ILE A 172 14.78 -11.46 11.71
C ILE A 172 14.43 -11.97 13.10
N GLN A 173 14.53 -13.29 13.33
CA GLN A 173 14.39 -13.85 14.69
C GLN A 173 15.43 -13.24 15.66
N ASN A 174 16.70 -13.09 15.25
CA ASN A 174 17.73 -12.46 16.07
C ASN A 174 17.42 -10.98 16.34
N GLU A 175 17.06 -10.22 15.31
CA GLU A 175 16.69 -8.81 15.47
C GLU A 175 15.54 -8.63 16.46
N LEU A 176 14.49 -9.46 16.36
CA LEU A 176 13.36 -9.41 17.29
C LEU A 176 13.76 -9.76 18.73
N ILE A 177 14.64 -10.75 18.91
CA ILE A 177 15.18 -11.10 20.23
C ILE A 177 15.99 -9.94 20.82
N GLU A 178 16.86 -9.32 20.02
CA GLU A 178 17.67 -8.17 20.42
C GLU A 178 16.81 -6.95 20.80
N LEU A 179 15.79 -6.65 19.99
CA LEU A 179 14.84 -5.57 20.27
C LEU A 179 14.10 -5.80 21.60
N LEU A 180 13.59 -7.01 21.82
CA LEU A 180 12.92 -7.36 23.09
C LEU A 180 13.88 -7.32 24.28
N ALA A 181 15.12 -7.79 24.11
CA ALA A 181 16.13 -7.74 25.16
C ALA A 181 16.49 -6.30 25.53
N ASN A 182 16.60 -5.41 24.54
CA ASN A 182 16.86 -3.99 24.76
C ASN A 182 15.69 -3.29 25.47
N GLU A 183 14.46 -3.59 25.08
CA GLU A 183 13.27 -3.05 25.76
C GLU A 183 13.24 -3.45 27.25
N ILE A 184 13.51 -4.71 27.57
CA ILE A 184 13.55 -5.20 28.96
C ILE A 184 14.65 -4.48 29.75
N ARG A 185 15.84 -4.31 29.18
CA ARG A 185 16.95 -3.59 29.83
C ARG A 185 16.60 -2.12 30.09
N MET A 186 15.90 -1.47 29.18
CA MET A 186 15.43 -0.09 29.35
C MET A 186 14.42 0.02 30.49
N LEU A 187 13.47 -0.92 30.56
CA LEU A 187 12.48 -0.96 31.65
C LEU A 187 13.12 -1.22 33.02
N GLN A 188 14.12 -2.09 33.09
CA GLN A 188 14.89 -2.34 34.32
C GLN A 188 15.63 -1.07 34.77
N ARG A 189 16.35 -0.42 33.86
CA ARG A 189 17.06 0.83 34.15
C ARG A 189 16.13 1.94 34.63
N ALA A 190 14.92 2.05 34.05
CA ALA A 190 13.94 3.06 34.47
C ALA A 190 13.33 2.77 35.85
N GLY A 191 13.23 1.49 36.24
CA GLY A 191 12.79 1.06 37.57
C GLY A 191 13.84 1.27 38.66
N ASP A 192 15.13 1.22 38.31
CA ASP A 192 16.25 1.44 39.26
C ASP A 192 16.45 2.91 39.67
N PHE A 193 15.65 3.84 39.14
CA PHE A 193 15.67 5.28 39.47
C PHE A 193 14.56 5.73 40.45
N PHE A 194 13.80 4.80 41.04
CA PHE A 194 12.79 5.09 42.08
C PHE A 194 13.08 4.37 43.40
#